data_AF-A0A7X7XTX0-F1
#
_entry.id   AF-A0A7X7XTX0-F1
#
_cell.length_a   1.000
_cell.length_b   1.000
_cell.length_c   1.000
_cell.angle_alpha   90.00
_cell.angle_beta   90.00
_cell.angle_gamma   90.00
#
_symmetry.space_group_name_H-M   'P 1'
#
loop_
_entity.id
_entity.type
_entity.pdbx_description
1 polymer ?
#
loop_
_entity_poly.entity_id
_entity_poly.type
_entity_poly.pdbx_seq_one_letter_code
_entity_poly.pdbx_strand_id
1 'polypeptide(L)'
;IVFQKEFYTNDDLIISRGLDDRVGVYILTKILDYFKEKKPYNNIILAFTVEEEIGLRGASVLANNFNPDFVIAIDSMSSTDIYNTPSIYKNSINLGFGPVIRKVDARMIVNEDVFDFVKNIANKSKIPYQIGVSGGSTDASIIEISNKGYKSVPLCVPIRYTHSTVEICSIKDIENLISLSIEIIQNKLELL
;
A
#
# COMPACT_ATOMS: atom_id res chain seq x y z
N ILE A 1 -20.55 -7.22 -17.25
CA ILE A 1 -20.84 -5.78 -17.48
C ILE A 1 -19.85 -4.99 -16.63
N VAL A 2 -18.85 -4.36 -17.24
CA VAL A 2 -18.05 -3.35 -16.54
C VAL A 2 -18.70 -2.02 -16.89
N PHE A 3 -19.41 -1.41 -15.94
CA PHE A 3 -19.91 -0.06 -16.15
C PHE A 3 -18.69 0.85 -16.31
N GLN A 4 -18.63 1.59 -17.43
CA GLN A 4 -17.66 2.68 -17.59
C GLN A 4 -17.89 3.63 -16.42
N LYS A 5 -16.92 3.71 -15.53
CA LYS A 5 -16.97 4.61 -14.38
C LYS A 5 -16.28 5.89 -14.79
N GLU A 6 -16.99 7.00 -14.64
CA GLU A 6 -16.37 8.31 -14.74
C GLU A 6 -15.34 8.48 -13.63
N PHE A 7 -14.24 9.13 -13.96
CA PHE A 7 -13.30 9.64 -12.98
C PHE A 7 -13.09 11.12 -13.27
N TYR A 8 -12.83 11.88 -12.22
CA TYR A 8 -12.60 13.31 -12.29
C TYR A 8 -11.22 13.58 -11.70
N THR A 9 -10.51 14.51 -12.33
CA THR A 9 -9.24 15.02 -11.80
C THR A 9 -9.43 16.47 -11.43
N ASN A 10 -8.92 16.86 -10.26
CA ASN A 10 -8.90 18.26 -9.82
C ASN A 10 -7.54 18.56 -9.20
N ASP A 11 -6.70 19.31 -9.92
CA ASP A 11 -5.31 19.55 -9.57
C ASP A 11 -4.56 18.23 -9.27
N ASP A 12 -4.20 18.02 -8.00
CA ASP A 12 -3.50 16.84 -7.50
C ASP A 12 -4.46 15.70 -7.08
N LEU A 13 -5.77 15.83 -7.29
CA LEU A 13 -6.75 14.86 -6.79
C LEU A 13 -7.33 14.02 -7.92
N ILE A 14 -7.50 12.73 -7.65
CA ILE A 14 -8.34 11.82 -8.44
C ILE A 14 -9.59 11.51 -7.63
N ILE A 15 -10.74 11.60 -8.26
CA ILE A 15 -12.05 11.30 -7.69
C ILE A 15 -12.69 10.20 -8.53
N SER A 16 -12.95 9.04 -7.93
CA SER A 16 -13.62 7.93 -8.62
C SER A 16 -14.19 6.91 -7.64
N ARG A 17 -14.90 5.90 -8.16
CA ARG A 17 -15.42 4.78 -7.38
C ARG A 17 -14.51 3.56 -7.47
N GLY A 18 -14.08 3.05 -6.31
CA GLY A 18 -13.21 1.87 -6.22
C GLY A 18 -11.77 2.24 -6.51
N LEU A 19 -11.33 3.40 -6.01
CA LEU A 19 -9.90 3.69 -5.89
C LEU A 19 -9.25 2.66 -4.96
N ASP A 20 -9.97 2.25 -3.91
CA ASP A 20 -9.67 1.04 -3.14
C ASP A 20 -10.12 -0.23 -3.92
N ASP A 21 -9.24 -1.11 -4.38
CA ASP A 21 -7.78 -0.96 -4.52
C ASP A 21 -7.33 -0.94 -6.00
N ARG A 22 -8.07 -0.27 -6.87
CA ARG A 22 -7.63 -0.06 -8.27
C ARG A 22 -6.36 0.79 -8.34
N VAL A 23 -6.13 1.65 -7.35
CA VAL A 23 -4.90 2.42 -7.26
C VAL A 23 -3.71 1.49 -7.02
N GLY A 24 -3.83 0.48 -6.16
CA GLY A 24 -2.81 -0.55 -6.00
C GLY A 24 -2.51 -1.30 -7.30
N VAL A 25 -3.55 -1.68 -8.05
CA VAL A 25 -3.38 -2.28 -9.40
C VAL A 25 -2.58 -1.35 -10.32
N TYR A 26 -2.92 -0.06 -10.37
CA TYR A 26 -2.19 0.92 -11.16
C TYR A 26 -0.72 1.03 -10.73
N ILE A 27 -0.45 1.11 -9.43
CA ILE A 27 0.91 1.17 -8.87
C ILE A 27 1.73 -0.05 -9.30
N LEU A 28 1.18 -1.26 -9.16
CA LEU A 28 1.86 -2.50 -9.58
C LEU A 28 2.17 -2.49 -11.09
N THR A 29 1.29 -1.95 -11.94
CA THR A 29 1.60 -1.81 -13.37
C THR A 29 2.75 -0.84 -13.65
N LYS A 30 2.86 0.25 -12.87
CA LYS A 30 3.98 1.21 -13.01
C LYS A 30 5.30 0.63 -12.52
N ILE A 31 5.27 -0.15 -11.44
CA ILE A 31 6.43 -0.93 -10.99
C ILE A 31 6.87 -1.90 -12.08
N LEU A 32 5.92 -2.64 -12.68
CA LEU A 32 6.20 -3.56 -13.78
C LEU A 32 6.87 -2.85 -14.97
N ASP A 33 6.32 -1.71 -15.40
CA ASP A 33 6.85 -0.94 -16.51
C ASP A 33 8.28 -0.45 -16.25
N TYR A 34 8.58 -0.03 -15.01
CA TYR A 34 9.94 0.34 -14.62
C TYR A 34 10.93 -0.84 -14.73
N PHE A 35 10.54 -2.02 -14.24
CA PHE A 35 11.42 -3.19 -14.21
C PHE A 35 11.49 -3.97 -15.53
N LYS A 36 10.65 -3.65 -16.53
CA LYS A 36 10.85 -4.10 -17.92
C LYS A 36 12.14 -3.53 -18.50
N GLU A 37 12.42 -2.26 -18.22
CA GLU A 37 13.59 -1.53 -18.75
C GLU A 37 14.84 -1.69 -17.86
N LYS A 38 14.64 -1.92 -16.56
CA LYS A 38 15.72 -2.06 -15.56
C LYS A 38 15.60 -3.38 -14.83
N LYS A 39 16.52 -4.32 -15.05
CA LYS A 39 16.45 -5.62 -14.35
C LYS A 39 16.62 -5.44 -12.83
N PRO A 40 15.73 -6.02 -12.00
CA PRO A 40 15.89 -5.98 -10.56
C PRO A 40 17.03 -6.89 -10.10
N TYR A 41 17.58 -6.59 -8.92
CA TYR A 41 18.52 -7.48 -8.24
C TYR A 41 17.84 -8.73 -7.67
N ASN A 42 16.59 -8.56 -7.22
CA ASN A 42 15.79 -9.60 -6.58
C ASN A 42 14.80 -10.20 -7.59
N ASN A 43 14.37 -11.45 -7.35
CA ASN A 43 13.24 -12.02 -8.08
C ASN A 43 11.95 -11.35 -7.60
N ILE A 44 11.18 -10.77 -8.53
CA ILE A 44 9.94 -10.08 -8.21
C ILE A 44 8.75 -10.92 -8.65
N ILE A 45 7.79 -11.08 -7.74
CA ILE A 45 6.45 -11.58 -8.05
C ILE A 45 5.48 -10.44 -7.84
N LEU A 46 4.77 -10.05 -8.90
CA LEU A 46 3.67 -9.11 -8.81
C LEU A 46 2.37 -9.92 -8.73
N ALA A 47 1.65 -9.77 -7.62
CA ALA A 47 0.39 -10.47 -7.39
C ALA A 47 -0.77 -9.49 -7.34
N PHE A 48 -1.83 -9.81 -8.06
CA PHE A 48 -3.11 -9.10 -8.03
C PHE A 48 -4.12 -10.01 -7.36
N THR A 49 -4.31 -9.82 -6.06
CA THR A 49 -5.23 -10.64 -5.27
C THR A 49 -6.68 -10.27 -5.57
N VAL A 50 -7.57 -11.19 -5.22
CA VAL A 50 -9.02 -11.00 -5.26
C VAL A 50 -9.59 -11.34 -3.89
N GLU A 51 -10.81 -10.88 -3.63
CA GLU A 51 -11.52 -11.18 -2.37
C GLU A 51 -10.84 -10.62 -1.10
N GLU A 52 -10.12 -9.49 -1.22
CA GLU A 52 -9.60 -8.71 -0.08
C GLU A 52 -10.77 -8.27 0.81
N GLU A 53 -11.73 -7.56 0.22
CA GLU A 53 -12.90 -6.94 0.87
C GLU A 53 -13.90 -7.91 1.52
N ILE A 54 -13.71 -9.22 1.31
CA ILE A 54 -14.54 -10.28 1.90
C ILE A 54 -13.71 -11.27 2.74
N GLY A 55 -12.52 -10.84 3.17
CA GLY A 55 -11.72 -11.53 4.19
C GLY A 55 -10.30 -11.90 3.77
N LEU A 56 -9.66 -11.14 2.88
CA LEU A 56 -8.24 -11.28 2.55
C LEU A 56 -7.90 -12.66 1.96
N ARG A 57 -8.85 -13.26 1.23
CA ARG A 57 -8.79 -14.68 0.84
C ARG A 57 -7.73 -14.91 -0.24
N GLY A 58 -7.55 -13.96 -1.14
CA GLY A 58 -6.50 -13.99 -2.16
C GLY A 58 -5.10 -14.12 -1.55
N ALA A 59 -4.79 -13.35 -0.50
CA ALA A 59 -3.49 -13.46 0.19
C ALA A 59 -3.25 -14.83 0.82
N SER A 60 -4.30 -15.52 1.28
CA SER A 60 -4.16 -16.88 1.82
C SER A 60 -3.65 -17.86 0.76
N VAL A 61 -4.05 -17.69 -0.50
CA VAL A 61 -3.54 -18.49 -1.62
C VAL A 61 -2.06 -18.18 -1.85
N LEU A 62 -1.66 -16.91 -1.80
CA LEU A 62 -0.27 -16.50 -1.98
C LEU A 62 0.65 -17.08 -0.89
N ALA A 63 0.28 -16.95 0.39
CA ALA A 63 1.05 -17.45 1.52
C ALA A 63 1.32 -18.97 1.44
N ASN A 64 0.33 -19.73 0.93
CA ASN A 64 0.43 -21.18 0.86
C ASN A 64 1.23 -21.68 -0.36
N ASN A 65 1.16 -20.97 -1.49
CA ASN A 65 1.72 -21.47 -2.75
C ASN A 65 3.08 -20.86 -3.12
N PHE A 66 3.46 -19.74 -2.52
CA PHE A 66 4.74 -19.08 -2.77
C PHE A 66 5.61 -19.06 -1.52
N ASN A 67 6.92 -18.81 -1.72
CA ASN A 67 7.89 -18.64 -0.65
C ASN A 67 8.66 -17.31 -0.80
N PRO A 68 8.00 -16.17 -0.59
CA PRO A 68 8.66 -14.87 -0.65
C PRO A 68 9.56 -14.64 0.58
N ASP A 69 10.71 -14.01 0.39
CA ASP A 69 11.55 -13.55 1.51
C ASP A 69 10.94 -12.30 2.19
N PHE A 70 10.25 -11.47 1.39
CA PHE A 70 9.64 -10.23 1.82
C PHE A 70 8.44 -9.89 0.95
N VAL A 71 7.37 -9.37 1.55
CA VAL A 71 6.15 -8.94 0.84
C VAL A 71 5.82 -7.49 1.11
N ILE A 72 5.58 -6.73 0.04
CA ILE A 72 4.99 -5.39 0.11
C ILE A 72 3.53 -5.54 -0.31
N ALA A 73 2.59 -5.33 0.62
CA ALA A 73 1.19 -5.18 0.25
C ALA A 73 0.95 -3.73 -0.14
N ILE A 74 0.68 -3.49 -1.42
CA ILE A 74 0.19 -2.20 -1.89
C ILE A 74 -1.31 -2.18 -1.66
N ASP A 75 -1.80 -1.15 -0.97
CA ASP A 75 -3.19 -1.06 -0.55
C ASP A 75 -3.59 0.41 -0.37
N SER A 76 -4.76 0.67 0.21
CA SER A 76 -5.23 1.97 0.62
C SER A 76 -5.29 2.12 2.14
N MET A 77 -5.35 3.35 2.63
CA MET A 77 -5.63 3.66 4.03
C MET A 77 -6.58 4.85 4.11
N SER A 78 -7.63 4.74 4.91
CA SER A 78 -8.53 5.87 5.14
C SER A 78 -7.78 7.06 5.72
N SER A 79 -7.92 8.22 5.07
CA SER A 79 -7.42 9.46 5.59
C SER A 79 -8.27 9.95 6.75
N THR A 80 -7.67 10.78 7.59
CA THR A 80 -8.28 11.28 8.82
C THR A 80 -8.44 12.81 8.82
N ASP A 81 -8.24 13.42 7.65
CA ASP A 81 -8.36 14.85 7.36
C ASP A 81 -9.78 15.30 6.97
N ILE A 82 -10.77 14.40 7.00
CA ILE A 82 -12.18 14.71 6.72
C ILE A 82 -12.90 15.27 7.96
N TYR A 83 -14.01 15.99 7.74
CA TYR A 83 -14.74 16.70 8.81
C TYR A 83 -15.15 15.78 9.98
N ASN A 84 -15.75 14.62 9.70
CA ASN A 84 -16.33 13.71 10.70
C ASN A 84 -15.34 12.74 11.37
N THR A 85 -14.03 12.89 11.18
CA THR A 85 -13.04 12.04 11.85
C THR A 85 -13.11 12.22 13.37
N PRO A 86 -13.15 11.14 14.18
CA PRO A 86 -13.00 11.22 15.62
C PRO A 86 -11.72 11.99 16.03
N SER A 87 -11.81 12.79 17.09
CA SER A 87 -10.73 13.68 17.53
C SER A 87 -9.39 12.98 17.76
N ILE A 88 -9.41 11.75 18.27
CA ILE A 88 -8.21 10.94 18.54
C ILE A 88 -7.43 10.58 17.26
N TYR A 89 -8.09 10.54 16.11
CA TYR A 89 -7.47 10.22 14.81
C TYR A 89 -7.29 11.44 13.92
N LYS A 90 -7.85 12.60 14.29
CA LYS A 90 -7.95 13.77 13.42
C LYS A 90 -6.57 14.19 12.87
N ASN A 91 -6.48 14.32 11.55
CA ASN A 91 -5.28 14.74 10.82
C ASN A 91 -4.03 13.88 11.06
N SER A 92 -4.17 12.65 11.54
CA SER A 92 -3.05 11.71 11.65
C SER A 92 -2.53 11.23 10.28
N ILE A 93 -3.42 11.12 9.29
CA ILE A 93 -3.15 10.74 7.91
C ILE A 93 -3.88 11.74 7.00
N ASN A 94 -3.12 12.45 6.18
CA ASN A 94 -3.62 13.52 5.32
C ASN A 94 -3.31 13.21 3.87
N LEU A 95 -4.20 13.61 2.96
CA LEU A 95 -3.93 13.51 1.52
C LEU A 95 -2.86 14.53 1.10
N GLY A 96 -1.95 14.10 0.24
CA GLY A 96 -0.86 14.92 -0.32
C GLY A 96 0.37 15.00 0.59
N PHE A 97 0.41 14.24 1.69
CA PHE A 97 1.52 14.22 2.66
C PHE A 97 2.41 12.98 2.49
N GLY A 98 2.23 12.21 1.42
CA GLY A 98 3.00 11.02 1.08
C GLY A 98 2.28 9.71 1.43
N PRO A 99 2.76 8.57 0.89
CA PRO A 99 2.27 7.24 1.22
C PRO A 99 2.32 6.96 2.72
N VAL A 100 1.50 6.01 3.16
CA VAL A 100 1.44 5.58 4.55
C VAL A 100 2.17 4.25 4.69
N ILE A 101 3.13 4.20 5.61
CA ILE A 101 3.64 2.93 6.13
C ILE A 101 2.68 2.53 7.26
N ARG A 102 1.81 1.56 7.02
CA ARG A 102 0.87 1.09 8.04
C ARG A 102 1.63 0.20 9.02
N LYS A 103 2.00 0.75 10.18
CA LYS A 103 2.82 0.08 11.19
C LYS A 103 2.02 -0.91 12.03
N VAL A 104 0.78 -0.54 12.37
CA VAL A 104 -0.12 -1.36 13.17
C VAL A 104 -1.50 -1.39 12.51
N ASP A 105 -2.05 -2.59 12.43
CA ASP A 105 -3.43 -2.81 12.01
C ASP A 105 -4.14 -3.79 12.98
N ALA A 106 -5.40 -4.17 12.71
CA ALA A 106 -6.15 -5.05 13.62
C ALA A 106 -5.60 -6.48 13.77
N ARG A 107 -4.70 -6.91 12.87
CA ARG A 107 -4.21 -8.29 12.75
C ARG A 107 -2.69 -8.40 12.70
N MET A 108 -1.95 -7.31 12.44
CA MET A 108 -0.50 -7.34 12.33
C MET A 108 0.17 -6.12 13.00
N ILE A 109 1.44 -6.34 13.39
CA ILE A 109 2.37 -5.29 13.78
C ILE A 109 3.63 -5.50 12.94
N VAL A 110 3.91 -4.57 12.02
CA VAL A 110 5.06 -4.71 11.12
C VAL A 110 6.34 -4.85 11.94
N ASN A 111 7.11 -5.90 11.65
CA ASN A 111 8.42 -6.15 12.27
C ASN A 111 9.31 -4.89 12.27
N GLU A 112 10.04 -4.64 13.36
CA GLU A 112 10.84 -3.41 13.52
C GLU A 112 11.94 -3.28 12.45
N ASP A 113 12.65 -4.36 12.12
CA ASP A 113 13.70 -4.33 11.10
C ASP A 113 13.13 -3.98 9.72
N VAL A 114 11.96 -4.53 9.38
CA VAL A 114 11.22 -4.19 8.16
C VAL A 114 10.82 -2.71 8.15
N PHE A 115 10.26 -2.24 9.25
CA PHE A 115 9.80 -0.86 9.37
C PHE A 115 10.95 0.15 9.24
N ASP A 116 12.06 -0.10 9.93
CA ASP A 116 13.24 0.76 9.86
C ASP A 116 13.93 0.66 8.51
N PHE A 117 13.96 -0.51 7.87
CA PHE A 117 14.44 -0.66 6.50
C PHE A 117 13.67 0.24 5.52
N VAL A 118 12.33 0.17 5.53
CA VAL A 118 11.48 1.00 4.66
C VAL A 118 11.66 2.49 4.96
N LYS A 119 11.65 2.89 6.24
CA LYS A 119 11.86 4.29 6.63
C LYS A 119 13.23 4.81 6.20
N ASN A 120 14.28 4.00 6.35
CA ASN A 120 15.62 4.38 5.96
C ASN A 120 15.72 4.61 4.44
N ILE A 121 15.04 3.79 3.65
CA ILE A 121 14.94 4.00 2.20
C ILE A 121 14.18 5.28 1.89
N ALA A 122 13.00 5.48 2.47
CA ALA A 122 12.21 6.69 2.26
C ALA A 122 13.00 7.98 2.60
N ASN A 123 13.70 7.97 3.74
CA ASN A 123 14.56 9.07 4.18
C ASN A 123 15.74 9.32 3.22
N LYS A 124 16.45 8.26 2.80
CA LYS A 124 17.59 8.37 1.86
C LYS A 124 17.16 8.90 0.50
N SER A 125 16.03 8.44 0.00
CA SER A 125 15.46 8.83 -1.29
C SER A 125 14.63 10.12 -1.21
N LYS A 126 14.53 10.73 -0.01
CA LYS A 126 13.79 11.98 0.27
C LYS A 126 12.31 11.91 -0.14
N ILE A 127 11.70 10.73 0.01
CA ILE A 127 10.29 10.50 -0.28
C ILE A 127 9.50 10.79 0.99
N PRO A 128 8.51 11.71 0.97
CA PRO A 128 7.66 11.95 2.14
C PRO A 128 6.83 10.70 2.44
N TYR A 129 6.62 10.42 3.73
CA TYR A 129 5.77 9.33 4.17
C TYR A 129 5.08 9.67 5.49
N GLN A 130 4.01 8.94 5.77
CA GLN A 130 3.24 9.01 7.00
C GLN A 130 3.29 7.65 7.70
N ILE A 131 3.06 7.63 9.01
CA ILE A 131 3.01 6.38 9.79
C ILE A 131 1.56 6.15 10.23
N GLY A 132 0.99 5.03 9.79
CA GLY A 132 -0.41 4.69 10.01
C GLY A 132 -0.62 3.67 11.12
N VAL A 133 -1.64 3.93 11.93
CA VAL A 133 -2.28 2.94 12.82
C VAL A 133 -3.76 2.89 12.47
N SER A 134 -4.30 1.70 12.24
CA SER A 134 -5.70 1.53 11.81
C SER A 134 -6.38 0.33 12.47
N GLY A 135 -7.71 0.32 12.47
CA GLY A 135 -8.52 -0.84 12.86
C GLY A 135 -8.89 -1.76 11.69
N GLY A 136 -8.55 -1.38 10.45
CA GLY A 136 -8.66 -2.25 9.28
C GLY A 136 -7.50 -3.25 9.23
N SER A 137 -7.44 -4.07 8.20
CA SER A 137 -6.26 -4.87 7.91
C SER A 137 -6.03 -4.95 6.40
N THR A 138 -4.94 -5.59 5.98
CA THR A 138 -4.58 -5.76 4.57
C THR A 138 -4.10 -7.19 4.34
N ASP A 139 -3.91 -7.53 3.07
CA ASP A 139 -3.29 -8.78 2.63
C ASP A 139 -1.94 -9.07 3.32
N ALA A 140 -1.15 -8.05 3.70
CA ALA A 140 0.10 -8.24 4.44
C ALA A 140 -0.11 -8.99 5.76
N SER A 141 -1.22 -8.75 6.45
CA SER A 141 -1.49 -9.43 7.73
C SER A 141 -1.63 -10.94 7.56
N ILE A 142 -2.25 -11.40 6.46
CA ILE A 142 -2.41 -12.82 6.15
C ILE A 142 -1.06 -13.46 5.85
N ILE A 143 -0.19 -12.72 5.15
CA ILE A 143 1.17 -13.15 4.85
C ILE A 143 1.98 -13.31 6.15
N GLU A 144 1.93 -12.32 7.04
CA GLU A 144 2.66 -12.31 8.32
C GLU A 144 2.19 -13.42 9.27
N ILE A 145 0.88 -13.56 9.48
CA ILE A 145 0.34 -14.55 10.44
C ILE A 145 0.23 -15.96 9.86
N SER A 146 0.61 -16.16 8.59
CA SER A 146 0.64 -17.49 7.99
C SER A 146 1.58 -18.42 8.76
N ASN A 147 1.42 -19.74 8.59
CA ASN A 147 2.27 -20.74 9.25
C ASN A 147 3.76 -20.58 8.98
N LYS A 148 4.13 -19.79 7.97
CA LYS A 148 5.52 -19.56 7.55
C LYS A 148 6.09 -18.22 8.06
N GLY A 149 5.25 -17.33 8.60
CA GLY A 149 5.71 -16.12 9.31
C GLY A 149 6.45 -15.12 8.45
N TYR A 150 6.03 -14.91 7.19
CA TYR A 150 6.77 -14.08 6.24
C TYR A 150 6.83 -12.62 6.67
N LYS A 151 7.99 -11.98 6.48
CA LYS A 151 8.13 -10.54 6.65
C LYS A 151 7.27 -9.81 5.64
N SER A 152 6.42 -8.90 6.10
CA SER A 152 5.59 -8.09 5.21
C SER A 152 5.40 -6.67 5.72
N VAL A 153 5.07 -5.76 4.81
CA VAL A 153 4.73 -4.38 5.13
C VAL A 153 3.57 -3.90 4.23
N PRO A 154 2.52 -3.31 4.81
CA PRO A 154 1.54 -2.57 4.02
C PRO A 154 2.04 -1.15 3.73
N LEU A 155 2.10 -0.81 2.44
CA LEU A 155 2.35 0.54 1.96
C LEU A 155 1.10 1.05 1.27
N CYS A 156 0.49 2.08 1.84
CA CYS A 156 -0.86 2.48 1.50
C CYS A 156 -0.92 3.87 0.86
N VAL A 157 -1.86 4.06 -0.06
CA VAL A 157 -2.27 5.40 -0.49
C VAL A 157 -3.34 5.95 0.47
N PRO A 158 -3.20 7.19 0.99
CA PRO A 158 -4.29 7.85 1.70
C PRO A 158 -5.53 8.05 0.80
N ILE A 159 -6.69 7.60 1.26
CA ILE A 159 -7.97 7.77 0.55
C ILE A 159 -9.00 8.44 1.46
N ARG A 160 -9.65 9.50 0.98
CA ARG A 160 -10.86 10.06 1.61
C ARG A 160 -12.08 9.26 1.19
N TYR A 161 -13.00 9.07 2.14
CA TYR A 161 -14.29 8.41 1.92
C TYR A 161 -14.15 6.97 1.38
N THR A 162 -13.14 6.24 1.85
CA THR A 162 -12.90 4.83 1.54
C THR A 162 -14.19 4.01 1.69
N HIS A 163 -14.42 3.06 0.78
CA HIS A 163 -15.62 2.20 0.71
C HIS A 163 -16.93 2.91 0.37
N SER A 164 -16.89 4.19 0.05
CA SER A 164 -18.06 4.92 -0.45
C SER A 164 -18.22 4.81 -1.97
N THR A 165 -19.29 5.39 -2.52
CA THR A 165 -19.47 5.49 -3.97
C THR A 165 -18.54 6.49 -4.64
N VAL A 166 -17.89 7.38 -3.88
CA VAL A 166 -16.99 8.43 -4.38
C VAL A 166 -15.80 8.55 -3.44
N GLU A 167 -14.66 8.06 -3.88
CA GLU A 167 -13.40 8.11 -3.16
C GLU A 167 -12.48 9.17 -3.76
N ILE A 168 -11.56 9.69 -2.95
CA ILE A 168 -10.61 10.72 -3.39
C ILE A 168 -9.20 10.34 -2.90
N CYS A 169 -8.21 10.40 -3.79
CA CYS A 169 -6.80 10.24 -3.44
C CYS A 169 -5.94 11.31 -4.13
N SER A 170 -4.70 11.51 -3.64
CA SER A 170 -3.73 12.42 -4.24
C SER A 170 -2.87 11.70 -5.29
N ILE A 171 -2.64 12.33 -6.43
CA ILE A 171 -1.75 11.87 -7.51
C ILE A 171 -0.31 11.81 -6.98
N LYS A 172 0.15 12.85 -6.27
CA LYS A 172 1.46 12.85 -5.61
C LYS A 172 1.64 11.70 -4.64
N ASP A 173 0.63 11.35 -3.84
CA ASP A 173 0.74 10.23 -2.92
C ASP A 173 0.94 8.90 -3.67
N ILE A 174 0.23 8.72 -4.80
CA ILE A 174 0.42 7.56 -5.70
C ILE A 174 1.83 7.54 -6.29
N GLU A 175 2.31 8.66 -6.82
CA GLU A 175 3.64 8.77 -7.43
C GLU A 175 4.77 8.52 -6.41
N ASN A 176 4.61 9.05 -5.20
CA ASN A 176 5.55 8.80 -4.11
C ASN A 176 5.52 7.34 -3.66
N LEU A 177 4.35 6.68 -3.65
CA LEU A 177 4.27 5.25 -3.35
C LEU A 177 4.95 4.39 -4.41
N ILE A 178 4.73 4.68 -5.69
CA ILE A 178 5.42 4.00 -6.81
C ILE A 178 6.94 4.15 -6.63
N SER A 179 7.40 5.37 -6.37
CA SER A 179 8.83 5.67 -6.19
C SER A 179 9.40 4.91 -4.99
N LEU A 180 8.70 4.92 -3.84
CA LEU A 180 9.13 4.22 -2.64
C LEU A 180 9.21 2.71 -2.86
N SER A 181 8.19 2.11 -3.48
CA SER A 181 8.18 0.68 -3.78
C SER A 181 9.31 0.29 -4.72
N ILE A 182 9.59 1.10 -5.76
CA ILE A 182 10.72 0.86 -6.67
C ILE A 182 12.05 0.94 -5.91
N GLU A 183 12.26 1.98 -5.11
CA GLU A 183 13.48 2.15 -4.31
C GLU A 183 13.69 0.95 -3.35
N ILE A 184 12.63 0.47 -2.70
CA ILE A 184 12.69 -0.71 -1.85
C ILE A 184 13.12 -1.96 -2.64
N ILE A 185 12.50 -2.19 -3.79
CA ILE A 185 12.78 -3.37 -4.63
C ILE A 185 14.21 -3.33 -5.20
N GLN A 186 14.74 -2.14 -5.50
CA GLN A 186 16.10 -1.96 -6.00
C GLN A 186 17.17 -2.11 -4.91
N ASN A 187 16.79 -1.98 -3.63
CA ASN A 187 17.71 -2.24 -2.54
C ASN A 187 17.82 -3.75 -2.28
N LYS A 188 19.03 -4.19 -1.98
CA LYS A 188 19.29 -5.60 -1.69
C LYS A 188 18.67 -5.94 -0.33
N LEU A 189 17.88 -7.02 -0.29
CA LEU A 189 17.18 -7.45 0.92
C LEU A 189 18.11 -8.09 1.98
N GLU A 190 19.44 -8.00 1.83
CA GLU A 190 20.45 -8.57 2.74
C GLU A 190 20.40 -8.06 4.18
N LEU A 191 19.50 -7.10 4.48
CA LEU A 191 19.31 -6.49 5.78
C LEU A 191 18.00 -6.95 6.48
N LEU A 192 17.24 -7.87 5.87
CA LEU A 192 16.09 -8.54 6.46
C LEU A 192 16.42 -10.01 6.71
#